data_AF-A0A502M9D4-F1
#
_entry.id   AF-A0A502M9D4-F1
#
_cell.length_a   1.000
_cell.length_b   1.000
_cell.length_c   1.000
_cell.angle_alpha   90.00
_cell.angle_beta   90.00
_cell.angle_gamma   90.00
#
_symmetry.space_group_name_H-M   'P 1'
#
loop_
_entity.id
_entity.type
_entity.pdbx_description
1 polymer ?
#
loop_
_entity_poly.entity_id
_entity_poly.type
_entity_poly.pdbx_seq_one_letter_code
_entity_poly.pdbx_strand_id
1 'polypeptide(L)'
;MENTKKFDITVGSGIISIFQRQNFKLERVFSEFIDNSLQSFLDNKKILERLEEEAKCKISIIWDADKIIIKDNCFGMNEEEFGRSLKLKETNPNALRENQLSIYGMGLKYASVYLGDRYSISSTAYGSKASYFAEVDVRRFERENPKTIDVKISETFKEERGTIIEIKKLRIKKTQEKEKDLRDKLGIIYKHYIEEGILSITINKIPVKCEKLELRVKENGGKYYEHFSDSFTINEKTYEFSGWIGILNKGDQNLTGLNLLQANRCIELGYKPQKLFGKGNSFQNSRVVGEIVFSGENYVLSFNKDKFVWADDGAEEAFITKLQKMEKISYILKTSKELIFSCNEEKIKNKIRESFKNNSVLQNKENLRNENELLFKKSKNCKITDILNEISFKETLLEKDSEYEVYSIDINDNEKITLYVDIQPGKSNEEWIKLTKHEDGYLLKVNFENKFFNTKNFSTQASKATSNSMAILFATSMLKAQNKGLRLGDSLLLLKTINEIMGHSNE
;
A
#
# COMPACT_ATOMS: atom_id res chain seq x y z
N MET A 1 28.71 60.85 8.70
CA MET A 1 29.53 59.65 8.45
C MET A 1 28.75 58.46 8.95
N GLU A 2 28.35 57.54 8.07
CA GLU A 2 27.60 56.34 8.47
C GLU A 2 28.48 55.45 9.34
N ASN A 3 28.05 55.27 10.59
CA ASN A 3 28.78 54.56 11.63
C ASN A 3 28.46 53.06 11.55
N THR A 4 28.79 52.43 10.42
CA THR A 4 28.41 51.04 10.14
C THR A 4 29.62 50.11 10.29
N LYS A 5 29.54 49.13 11.20
CA LYS A 5 30.52 48.04 11.33
C LYS A 5 30.05 46.80 10.55
N LYS A 6 30.97 46.17 9.82
CA LYS A 6 30.72 44.92 9.07
C LYS A 6 31.31 43.74 9.83
N PHE A 7 30.58 42.62 9.86
CA PHE A 7 31.00 41.36 10.47
C PHE A 7 30.99 40.25 9.43
N ASP A 8 31.91 39.29 9.55
CA ASP A 8 31.94 38.09 8.70
C ASP A 8 30.86 37.10 9.16
N ILE A 9 30.01 36.70 8.23
CA ILE A 9 28.93 35.72 8.44
C ILE A 9 29.16 34.42 7.66
N THR A 10 30.40 34.20 7.18
CA THR A 10 30.76 33.01 6.42
C THR A 10 30.64 31.76 7.27
N VAL A 11 29.94 30.76 6.72
CA VAL A 11 29.74 29.48 7.38
C VAL A 11 30.99 28.63 7.24
N GLY A 12 31.54 28.19 8.37
CA GLY A 12 32.66 27.25 8.40
C GLY A 12 32.29 25.84 7.92
N SER A 13 33.27 25.12 7.38
CA SER A 13 33.14 23.72 6.95
C SER A 13 32.74 22.77 8.09
N GLY A 14 32.98 23.13 9.35
CA GLY A 14 32.52 22.37 10.52
C GLY A 14 30.99 22.21 10.64
N ILE A 15 30.21 23.02 9.91
CA ILE A 15 28.74 22.95 9.91
C ILE A 15 28.20 21.60 9.43
N ILE A 16 28.98 20.82 8.66
CA ILE A 16 28.55 19.52 8.14
C ILE A 16 28.14 18.54 9.24
N SER A 17 28.75 18.67 10.42
CA SER A 17 28.43 17.84 11.59
C SER A 17 26.95 17.93 12.01
N ILE A 18 26.25 19.01 11.70
CA ILE A 18 24.82 19.19 12.01
C ILE A 18 23.97 18.13 11.29
N PHE A 19 24.39 17.65 10.12
CA PHE A 19 23.66 16.62 9.37
C PHE A 19 23.61 15.27 10.12
N GLN A 20 24.53 15.03 11.06
CA GLN A 20 24.53 13.82 11.90
C GLN A 20 23.40 13.79 12.94
N ARG A 21 22.81 14.95 13.24
CA ARG A 21 21.76 15.11 14.26
C ARG A 21 20.35 15.03 13.69
N GLN A 22 20.24 14.93 12.36
CA GLN A 22 18.96 14.83 11.68
C GLN A 22 18.41 13.40 11.77
N ASN A 23 17.12 13.21 11.57
CA ASN A 23 16.47 11.89 11.57
C ASN A 23 15.91 11.57 10.18
N PHE A 24 16.80 11.41 9.21
CA PHE A 24 16.41 11.12 7.82
C PHE A 24 15.99 9.67 7.65
N LYS A 25 15.07 9.41 6.72
CA LYS A 25 14.74 8.05 6.29
C LYS A 25 15.88 7.49 5.44
N LEU A 26 16.19 6.20 5.58
CA LEU A 26 17.32 5.58 4.88
C LEU A 26 17.16 5.62 3.37
N GLU A 27 15.98 5.27 2.87
CA GLU A 27 15.65 5.32 1.45
C GLU A 27 15.95 6.68 0.83
N ARG A 28 15.71 7.76 1.57
CA ARG A 28 15.99 9.12 1.14
C ARG A 28 17.48 9.41 1.05
N VAL A 29 18.22 9.03 2.10
CA VAL A 29 19.67 9.22 2.18
C VAL A 29 20.38 8.46 1.07
N PHE A 30 19.98 7.21 0.83
CA PHE A 30 20.55 6.39 -0.25
C PHE A 30 20.15 6.91 -1.64
N SER A 31 18.94 7.47 -1.77
CA SER A 31 18.50 8.09 -3.03
C SER A 31 19.40 9.23 -3.47
N GLU A 32 20.04 10.00 -2.56
CA GLU A 32 20.97 11.06 -2.96
C GLU A 32 22.15 10.53 -3.78
N PHE A 33 22.67 9.35 -3.46
CA PHE A 33 23.76 8.75 -4.23
C PHE A 33 23.26 8.25 -5.57
N ILE A 34 22.10 7.59 -5.57
CA ILE A 34 21.49 7.03 -6.77
C ILE A 34 21.08 8.13 -7.75
N ASP A 35 20.47 9.22 -7.26
CA ASP A 35 20.07 10.39 -8.04
C ASP A 35 21.29 11.04 -8.71
N ASN A 36 22.42 11.17 -8.00
CA ASN A 36 23.64 11.73 -8.58
C ASN A 36 24.24 10.83 -9.67
N SER A 37 24.33 9.51 -9.42
CA SER A 37 24.82 8.57 -10.42
C SER A 37 23.89 8.49 -11.64
N LEU A 38 22.58 8.43 -11.43
CA LEU A 38 21.59 8.40 -12.50
C LEU A 38 21.61 9.70 -13.31
N GLN A 39 21.71 10.87 -12.68
CA GLN A 39 21.85 12.14 -13.39
C GLN A 39 23.11 12.16 -14.26
N SER A 40 24.26 11.73 -13.71
CA SER A 40 25.53 11.61 -14.45
C SER A 40 25.38 10.71 -15.68
N PHE A 41 24.63 9.60 -15.56
CA PHE A 41 24.31 8.73 -16.69
C PHE A 41 23.40 9.42 -17.70
N LEU A 42 22.28 10.02 -17.27
CA LEU A 42 21.29 10.64 -18.16
C LEU A 42 21.89 11.80 -18.96
N ASP A 43 22.69 12.65 -18.32
CA ASP A 43 23.36 13.80 -18.95
C ASP A 43 24.34 13.35 -20.05
N ASN A 44 24.90 12.15 -19.92
CA ASN A 44 25.91 11.59 -20.82
C ASN A 44 25.44 10.36 -21.60
N LYS A 45 24.12 10.07 -21.58
CA LYS A 45 23.54 8.82 -22.09
C LYS A 45 23.96 8.52 -23.53
N LYS A 46 23.92 9.53 -24.41
CA LYS A 46 24.32 9.41 -25.83
C LYS A 46 25.78 8.99 -26.02
N ILE A 47 26.68 9.41 -25.11
CA ILE A 47 28.09 9.00 -25.17
C ILE A 47 28.20 7.56 -24.70
N LEU A 48 27.55 7.22 -23.59
CA LEU A 48 27.61 5.90 -22.99
C LEU A 48 26.98 4.81 -23.87
N GLU A 49 25.88 5.10 -24.55
CA GLU A 49 25.22 4.20 -25.52
C GLU A 49 26.08 3.90 -26.75
N ARG A 50 27.05 4.76 -27.09
CA ARG A 50 28.02 4.47 -28.16
C ARG A 50 29.13 3.53 -27.71
N LEU A 51 29.34 3.38 -26.40
CA LEU A 51 30.38 2.53 -25.82
C LEU A 51 29.86 1.13 -25.51
N GLU A 52 28.58 1.01 -25.12
CA GLU A 52 27.94 -0.24 -24.72
C GLU A 52 26.53 -0.27 -25.34
N GLU A 53 26.24 -1.28 -26.17
CA GLU A 53 24.98 -1.45 -26.92
C GLU A 53 23.73 -1.54 -26.02
N GLU A 54 23.92 -1.81 -24.72
CA GLU A 54 22.90 -1.80 -23.67
C GLU A 54 23.35 -0.97 -22.46
N ALA A 55 23.91 0.22 -22.71
CA ALA A 55 24.38 1.10 -21.66
C ALA A 55 23.26 1.40 -20.64
N LYS A 56 23.55 1.12 -19.37
CA LYS A 56 22.67 1.42 -18.24
C LYS A 56 23.46 1.89 -17.03
N CYS A 57 22.81 2.68 -16.19
CA CYS A 57 23.31 3.09 -14.89
C CYS A 57 23.30 1.87 -13.95
N LYS A 58 24.47 1.33 -13.61
CA LYS A 58 24.66 0.20 -12.70
C LYS A 58 25.24 0.75 -11.40
N ILE A 59 24.52 0.56 -10.31
CA ILE A 59 24.91 0.99 -8.96
C ILE A 59 25.02 -0.23 -8.05
N SER A 60 26.17 -0.40 -7.43
CA SER A 60 26.45 -1.45 -6.45
C SER A 60 26.64 -0.83 -5.07
N ILE A 61 25.77 -1.20 -4.14
CA ILE A 61 25.83 -0.78 -2.74
C ILE A 61 26.23 -2.01 -1.92
N ILE A 62 27.40 -1.94 -1.28
CA ILE A 62 27.81 -2.90 -0.25
C ILE A 62 27.61 -2.21 1.08
N TRP A 63 26.68 -2.73 1.88
CA TRP A 63 26.46 -2.26 3.24
C TRP A 63 26.88 -3.38 4.18
N ASP A 64 28.01 -3.20 4.87
CA ASP A 64 28.54 -4.15 5.84
C ASP A 64 28.41 -3.59 7.27
N ALA A 65 29.01 -4.28 8.25
CA ALA A 65 28.94 -3.88 9.65
C ALA A 65 29.74 -2.60 9.96
N ASP A 66 30.86 -2.40 9.26
CA ASP A 66 31.85 -1.35 9.52
C ASP A 66 31.88 -0.24 8.47
N LYS A 67 31.38 -0.53 7.25
CA LYS A 67 31.41 0.40 6.12
C LYS A 67 30.24 0.24 5.14
N ILE A 68 30.01 1.30 4.37
CA ILE A 68 29.16 1.33 3.18
C ILE A 68 30.02 1.73 1.99
N ILE A 69 29.96 0.95 0.91
CA ILE A 69 30.61 1.28 -0.37
C ILE A 69 29.52 1.40 -1.42
N ILE A 70 29.46 2.55 -2.08
CA ILE A 70 28.56 2.81 -3.20
C ILE A 70 29.42 3.03 -4.43
N LYS A 71 29.24 2.21 -5.45
CA LYS A 71 29.97 2.28 -6.71
C LYS A 71 28.99 2.39 -7.87
N ASP A 72 29.23 3.32 -8.78
CA ASP A 72 28.54 3.40 -10.07
C ASP A 72 29.49 3.17 -11.25
N ASN A 73 28.90 2.87 -12.40
CA ASN A 73 29.59 2.83 -13.69
C ASN A 73 29.13 3.99 -14.59
N CYS A 74 28.87 5.18 -14.07
CA CYS A 74 28.31 6.27 -14.86
C CYS A 74 29.40 7.05 -15.61
N PHE A 75 29.21 8.35 -15.85
CA PHE A 75 30.21 9.14 -16.55
C PHE A 75 31.41 9.47 -15.65
N GLY A 76 31.16 9.69 -14.35
CA GLY A 76 32.16 10.15 -13.38
C GLY A 76 32.34 11.67 -13.39
N MET A 77 33.38 12.16 -12.71
CA MET A 77 33.65 13.59 -12.54
C MET A 77 35.06 13.96 -13.02
N ASN A 78 35.16 15.05 -13.78
CA ASN A 78 36.43 15.70 -14.07
C ASN A 78 36.90 16.57 -12.87
N GLU A 79 38.06 17.22 -12.96
CA GLU A 79 38.62 18.04 -11.87
C GLU A 79 37.65 19.11 -11.36
N GLU A 80 37.01 19.83 -12.28
CA GLU A 80 36.11 20.92 -11.96
C GLU A 80 34.84 20.40 -11.27
N GLU A 81 34.23 19.35 -11.82
CA GLU A 81 33.07 18.67 -11.23
C GLU A 81 33.38 18.07 -9.86
N PHE A 82 34.53 17.41 -9.74
CA PHE A 82 34.99 16.84 -8.49
C PHE A 82 35.20 17.93 -7.43
N GLY A 83 35.91 19.01 -7.78
CA GLY A 83 36.11 20.16 -6.91
C GLY A 83 34.79 20.81 -6.46
N ARG A 84 33.83 20.99 -7.37
CA ARG A 84 32.48 21.48 -7.04
C ARG A 84 31.75 20.55 -6.08
N SER A 85 31.84 19.24 -6.28
CA SER A 85 31.17 18.24 -5.43
C SER A 85 31.58 18.32 -3.95
N LEU A 86 32.80 18.81 -3.67
CA LEU A 86 33.35 18.99 -2.33
C LEU A 86 32.86 20.27 -1.63
N LYS A 87 32.43 21.31 -2.38
CA LYS A 87 31.99 22.59 -1.80
C LYS A 87 30.55 22.54 -1.33
N LEU A 88 30.25 23.03 -0.13
CA LEU A 88 28.95 22.78 0.53
C LEU A 88 27.71 23.31 -0.21
N LYS A 89 27.81 24.41 -0.95
CA LYS A 89 26.65 25.05 -1.59
C LYS A 89 26.98 25.51 -3.01
N GLU A 90 27.44 24.58 -3.83
CA GLU A 90 27.66 24.83 -5.26
C GLU A 90 26.70 23.95 -6.06
N THR A 91 25.71 24.59 -6.68
CA THR A 91 24.71 23.92 -7.53
C THR A 91 25.32 23.64 -8.89
N ASN A 92 24.92 22.53 -9.52
CA ASN A 92 25.26 22.27 -10.92
C ASN A 92 24.66 23.39 -11.79
N PRO A 93 25.39 23.96 -12.77
CA PRO A 93 24.83 24.95 -13.71
C PRO A 93 23.58 24.46 -14.46
N ASN A 94 23.40 23.14 -14.58
CA ASN A 94 22.21 22.52 -15.18
C ASN A 94 21.06 22.26 -14.18
N ALA A 95 21.19 22.65 -12.90
CA ALA A 95 20.21 22.35 -11.84
C ALA A 95 18.80 22.95 -12.07
N LEU A 96 18.67 23.88 -13.02
CA LEU A 96 17.41 24.51 -13.41
C LEU A 96 16.75 23.86 -14.64
N ARG A 97 17.32 22.81 -15.22
CA ARG A 97 16.69 22.09 -16.33
C ARG A 97 15.48 21.27 -15.82
N GLU A 98 14.45 21.13 -16.65
CA GLU A 98 13.34 20.23 -16.38
C GLU A 98 13.86 18.80 -16.10
N ASN A 99 13.21 18.09 -15.17
CA ASN A 99 13.50 16.70 -14.81
C ASN A 99 14.86 16.42 -14.14
N GLN A 100 15.48 17.42 -13.50
CA GLN A 100 16.75 17.23 -12.76
C GLN A 100 16.57 16.49 -11.43
N LEU A 101 17.32 15.41 -11.26
CA LEU A 101 17.33 14.59 -10.04
C LEU A 101 18.22 15.17 -8.93
N SER A 102 19.16 16.06 -9.25
CA SER A 102 20.09 16.68 -8.29
C SER A 102 20.05 18.22 -8.40
N ILE A 103 19.46 18.90 -7.39
CA ILE A 103 19.13 20.34 -7.48
C ILE A 103 19.94 21.18 -6.47
N TYR A 104 20.20 20.66 -5.26
CA TYR A 104 20.66 21.50 -4.14
C TYR A 104 22.18 21.48 -3.87
N GLY A 105 22.96 20.66 -4.58
CA GLY A 105 24.43 20.61 -4.43
C GLY A 105 24.94 20.11 -3.06
N MET A 106 24.04 19.71 -2.14
CA MET A 106 24.36 19.26 -0.78
C MET A 106 24.18 17.75 -0.55
N GLY A 107 23.48 17.07 -1.47
CA GLY A 107 23.02 15.67 -1.35
C GLY A 107 24.06 14.68 -0.83
N LEU A 108 25.13 14.54 -1.62
CA LEU A 108 26.22 13.60 -1.34
C LEU A 108 26.87 13.83 0.04
N LYS A 109 27.09 15.10 0.40
CA LYS A 109 27.80 15.48 1.63
C LYS A 109 26.96 15.17 2.85
N TYR A 110 25.70 15.61 2.87
CA TYR A 110 24.85 15.35 4.03
C TYR A 110 24.56 13.85 4.19
N ALA A 111 24.32 13.15 3.08
CA ALA A 111 24.04 11.72 3.11
C ALA A 111 25.23 10.92 3.66
N SER A 112 26.44 11.24 3.20
CA SER A 112 27.67 10.60 3.68
C SER A 112 27.91 10.85 5.17
N VAL A 113 27.74 12.10 5.61
CA VAL A 113 27.92 12.50 7.01
C VAL A 113 26.86 11.90 7.93
N TYR A 114 25.61 11.79 7.46
CA TYR A 114 24.53 11.15 8.19
C TYR A 114 24.82 9.65 8.43
N LEU A 115 25.39 8.96 7.43
CA LEU A 115 25.69 7.53 7.51
C LEU A 115 26.95 7.19 8.33
N GLY A 116 27.97 8.06 8.36
CA GLY A 116 29.24 7.77 9.02
C GLY A 116 30.06 8.99 9.42
N ASP A 117 31.02 8.78 10.33
CA ASP A 117 31.94 9.84 10.79
C ASP A 117 33.13 10.07 9.85
N ARG A 118 33.32 9.22 8.84
CA ARG A 118 34.38 9.36 7.82
C ARG A 118 33.87 8.88 6.48
N TYR A 119 34.13 9.63 5.42
CA TYR A 119 33.86 9.17 4.06
C TYR A 119 34.95 9.59 3.09
N SER A 120 35.04 8.89 1.97
CA SER A 120 35.91 9.23 0.85
C SER A 120 35.15 9.12 -0.46
N ILE A 121 35.59 9.91 -1.43
CA ILE A 121 35.07 9.91 -2.79
C ILE A 121 36.26 9.68 -3.72
N SER A 122 36.12 8.73 -4.62
CA SER A 122 37.00 8.54 -5.77
C SER A 122 36.18 8.64 -7.04
N SER A 123 36.62 9.41 -8.03
CA SER A 123 35.90 9.52 -9.31
C SER A 123 36.87 9.77 -10.46
N THR A 124 36.49 9.29 -11.64
CA THR A 124 37.16 9.60 -12.91
C THR A 124 36.12 9.75 -13.99
N ALA A 125 36.20 10.82 -14.77
CA ALA A 125 35.35 11.01 -15.93
C ALA A 125 35.83 10.18 -17.13
N TYR A 126 34.90 9.61 -17.90
CA TYR A 126 35.25 8.96 -19.17
C TYR A 126 36.05 9.92 -20.08
N GLY A 127 37.17 9.44 -20.62
CA GLY A 127 38.10 10.23 -21.43
C GLY A 127 39.16 11.00 -20.63
N SER A 128 39.03 11.08 -19.30
CA SER A 128 40.06 11.62 -18.40
C SER A 128 41.25 10.67 -18.28
N LYS A 129 42.46 11.20 -18.11
CA LYS A 129 43.66 10.42 -17.71
C LYS A 129 43.95 10.53 -16.21
N ALA A 130 43.05 11.17 -15.46
CA ALA A 130 43.20 11.46 -14.06
C ALA A 130 41.99 10.97 -13.26
N SER A 131 42.28 10.32 -12.14
CA SER A 131 41.33 9.99 -11.08
C SER A 131 41.58 10.90 -9.88
N TYR A 132 40.49 11.34 -9.26
CA TYR A 132 40.50 12.25 -8.12
C TYR A 132 40.02 11.52 -6.87
N PHE A 133 40.70 11.73 -5.75
CA PHE A 133 40.34 11.16 -4.46
C PHE A 133 40.37 12.23 -3.36
N ALA A 134 39.31 12.29 -2.57
CA ALA A 134 39.22 13.15 -1.39
C ALA A 134 38.62 12.38 -0.22
N GLU A 135 39.03 12.75 0.99
CA GLU A 135 38.56 12.13 2.22
C GLU A 135 38.18 13.18 3.25
N VAL A 136 37.06 12.95 3.93
CA VAL A 136 36.53 13.81 4.98
C VAL A 136 36.40 13.01 6.28
N ASP A 137 37.05 13.49 7.34
CA ASP A 137 36.79 13.09 8.72
C ASP A 137 35.91 14.16 9.36
N VAL A 138 34.67 13.79 9.69
CA VAL A 138 33.66 14.76 10.15
C VAL A 138 34.05 15.38 11.49
N ARG A 139 34.66 14.61 12.39
CA ARG A 139 35.09 15.11 13.70
C ARG A 139 36.26 16.08 13.57
N ARG A 140 37.18 15.81 12.64
CA ARG A 140 38.24 16.75 12.28
C ARG A 140 37.65 18.04 11.73
N PHE A 141 36.70 17.96 10.81
CA PHE A 141 36.06 19.15 10.21
C PHE A 141 35.31 19.98 11.25
N GLU A 142 34.58 19.35 12.17
CA GLU A 142 33.87 20.03 13.26
C GLU A 142 34.84 20.79 14.18
N ARG A 143 35.99 20.18 14.53
CA ARG A 143 36.98 20.76 15.45
C ARG A 143 37.87 21.82 14.79
N GLU A 144 38.41 21.52 13.61
CA GLU A 144 39.46 22.32 12.96
C GLU A 144 38.90 23.31 11.94
N ASN A 145 37.65 23.14 11.52
CA ASN A 145 36.97 24.02 10.57
C ASN A 145 37.83 24.37 9.33
N PRO A 146 38.38 23.36 8.62
CA PRO A 146 39.37 23.58 7.57
C PRO A 146 38.78 24.39 6.42
N LYS A 147 39.57 25.30 5.85
CA LYS A 147 39.19 26.11 4.68
C LYS A 147 39.40 25.39 3.35
N THR A 148 40.25 24.36 3.35
CA THR A 148 40.63 23.58 2.15
C THR A 148 40.55 22.09 2.44
N ILE A 149 40.42 21.29 1.39
CA ILE A 149 40.44 19.83 1.44
C ILE A 149 41.49 19.33 0.45
N ASP A 150 42.29 18.36 0.87
CA ASP A 150 43.31 17.76 0.01
C ASP A 150 42.67 16.80 -0.99
N VAL A 151 43.00 16.98 -2.27
CA VAL A 151 42.60 16.08 -3.36
C VAL A 151 43.85 15.40 -3.89
N LYS A 152 43.86 14.06 -3.83
CA LYS A 152 44.89 13.24 -4.46
C LYS A 152 44.50 12.99 -5.90
N ILE A 153 45.44 13.23 -6.81
CA ILE A 153 45.27 12.99 -8.25
C ILE A 153 46.17 11.82 -8.63
N SER A 154 45.65 10.88 -9.41
CA SER A 154 46.40 9.71 -9.88
C SER A 154 46.12 9.47 -11.35
N GLU A 155 47.09 8.93 -12.09
CA GLU A 155 46.88 8.56 -13.49
C GLU A 155 45.94 7.37 -13.61
N THR A 156 45.08 7.38 -14.64
CA THR A 156 44.18 6.28 -14.99
C THR A 156 44.00 6.17 -16.50
N PHE A 157 43.45 5.06 -16.96
CA PHE A 157 43.08 4.81 -18.34
C PHE A 157 41.83 5.61 -18.73
N LYS A 158 41.75 6.03 -20.00
CA LYS A 158 40.65 6.87 -20.51
C LYS A 158 39.30 6.15 -20.52
N GLU A 159 39.35 4.83 -20.53
CA GLU A 159 38.20 3.94 -20.54
C GLU A 159 37.61 3.76 -19.14
N GLU A 160 38.40 4.01 -18.08
CA GLU A 160 37.91 4.00 -16.70
C GLU A 160 36.95 5.18 -16.47
N ARG A 161 35.88 4.91 -15.72
CA ARG A 161 34.83 5.88 -15.41
C ARG A 161 34.04 5.50 -14.19
N GLY A 162 33.30 6.48 -13.67
CA GLY A 162 32.34 6.30 -12.58
C GLY A 162 32.86 6.82 -11.25
N THR A 163 32.09 6.58 -10.20
CA THR A 163 32.36 7.09 -8.85
C THR A 163 32.29 5.98 -7.82
N ILE A 164 33.17 6.05 -6.82
CA ILE A 164 33.18 5.18 -5.64
C ILE A 164 33.12 6.08 -4.40
N ILE A 165 32.13 5.86 -3.56
CA ILE A 165 31.97 6.51 -2.27
C ILE A 165 32.13 5.43 -1.20
N GLU A 166 33.07 5.61 -0.29
CA GLU A 166 33.26 4.73 0.85
C GLU A 166 33.00 5.51 2.15
N ILE A 167 32.08 5.00 2.97
CA ILE A 167 31.68 5.58 4.25
C ILE A 167 32.07 4.60 5.35
N LYS A 168 32.80 5.07 6.36
CA LYS A 168 33.35 4.31 7.49
C LYS A 168 32.89 4.91 8.81
N LYS A 169 33.12 4.17 9.90
CA LYS A 169 32.67 4.55 11.25
C LYS A 169 31.16 4.83 11.22
N LEU A 170 30.42 3.81 10.77
CA LEU A 170 28.99 3.92 10.52
C LEU A 170 28.24 4.32 11.79
N ARG A 171 27.31 5.26 11.64
CA ARG A 171 26.39 5.68 12.72
C ARG A 171 25.13 4.84 12.74
N ILE A 172 24.82 4.20 11.61
CA ILE A 172 23.63 3.36 11.45
C ILE A 172 24.05 1.91 11.37
N LYS A 173 23.66 1.15 12.39
CA LYS A 173 23.87 -0.29 12.40
C LYS A 173 23.01 -0.96 11.34
N LYS A 174 23.66 -1.77 10.51
CA LYS A 174 23.02 -2.68 9.56
C LYS A 174 22.21 -3.74 10.29
N THR A 175 20.97 -3.97 9.83
CA THR A 175 20.17 -5.16 10.15
C THR A 175 19.58 -5.71 8.86
N GLN A 176 19.26 -7.00 8.82
CA GLN A 176 18.63 -7.62 7.64
C GLN A 176 17.28 -6.98 7.30
N GLU A 177 16.51 -6.60 8.33
CA GLU A 177 15.23 -5.90 8.18
C GLU A 177 15.40 -4.52 7.52
N LYS A 178 16.34 -3.69 8.00
CA LYS A 178 16.62 -2.38 7.40
C LYS A 178 17.13 -2.50 5.96
N GLU A 179 17.96 -3.51 5.69
CA GLU A 179 18.46 -3.76 4.35
C GLU A 179 17.32 -4.17 3.39
N LYS A 180 16.40 -5.03 3.84
CA LYS A 180 15.21 -5.41 3.08
C LYS A 180 14.29 -4.22 2.85
N ASP A 181 13.93 -3.48 3.90
CA ASP A 181 13.10 -2.27 3.81
C ASP A 181 13.69 -1.24 2.84
N LEU A 182 15.01 -1.03 2.91
CA LEU A 182 15.72 -0.15 1.99
C LEU A 182 15.59 -0.63 0.53
N ARG A 183 15.80 -1.92 0.26
CA ARG A 183 15.62 -2.48 -1.09
C ARG A 183 14.20 -2.29 -1.60
N ASP A 184 13.21 -2.64 -0.79
CA ASP A 184 11.79 -2.61 -1.17
C ASP A 184 11.38 -1.17 -1.52
N LYS A 185 11.77 -0.18 -0.70
CA LYS A 185 11.47 1.23 -0.95
C LYS A 185 12.22 1.81 -2.14
N LEU A 186 13.51 1.50 -2.31
CA LEU A 186 14.26 1.93 -3.49
C LEU A 186 13.69 1.33 -4.78
N GLY A 187 13.14 0.11 -4.71
CA GLY A 187 12.41 -0.52 -5.80
C GLY A 187 11.18 0.28 -6.23
N ILE A 188 10.45 0.85 -5.27
CA ILE A 188 9.31 1.75 -5.55
C ILE A 188 9.80 3.10 -6.07
N ILE A 189 10.82 3.70 -5.43
CA ILE A 189 11.32 5.04 -5.78
C ILE A 189 11.80 5.11 -7.23
N TYR A 190 12.53 4.09 -7.67
CA TYR A 190 13.17 4.03 -8.98
C TYR A 190 12.47 3.08 -9.95
N LYS A 191 11.23 2.68 -9.66
CA LYS A 191 10.47 1.69 -10.44
C LYS A 191 10.53 1.96 -11.94
N HIS A 192 10.18 3.17 -12.38
CA HIS A 192 10.11 3.54 -13.80
C HIS A 192 11.47 3.38 -14.49
N TYR A 193 12.55 3.88 -13.89
CA TYR A 193 13.90 3.73 -14.44
C TYR A 193 14.41 2.27 -14.47
N ILE A 194 14.00 1.45 -13.50
CA ILE A 194 14.35 0.03 -13.43
C ILE A 194 13.58 -0.76 -14.51
N GLU A 195 12.28 -0.50 -14.67
CA GLU A 195 11.41 -1.15 -15.66
C GLU A 195 11.81 -0.78 -17.10
N GLU A 196 12.23 0.46 -17.33
CA GLU A 196 12.79 0.92 -18.61
C GLU A 196 14.19 0.36 -18.91
N GLY A 197 14.81 -0.35 -17.97
CA GLY A 197 16.16 -0.90 -18.12
C GLY A 197 17.29 0.13 -18.04
N ILE A 198 16.97 1.40 -17.70
CA ILE A 198 17.92 2.50 -17.59
C ILE A 198 18.79 2.38 -16.32
N LEU A 199 18.20 1.87 -15.22
CA LEU A 199 18.83 1.80 -13.91
C LEU A 199 18.83 0.36 -13.36
N SER A 200 19.97 -0.06 -12.83
CA SER A 200 20.14 -1.32 -12.10
C SER A 200 20.84 -1.06 -10.78
N ILE A 201 20.19 -1.37 -9.67
CA ILE A 201 20.75 -1.21 -8.32
C ILE A 201 20.90 -2.60 -7.68
N THR A 202 22.02 -2.82 -7.00
CA THR A 202 22.21 -3.98 -6.12
C THR A 202 22.58 -3.53 -4.72
N ILE A 203 22.02 -4.18 -3.69
CA ILE A 203 22.44 -4.03 -2.30
C ILE A 203 22.95 -5.37 -1.81
N ASN A 204 24.23 -5.44 -1.44
CA ASN A 204 24.92 -6.68 -1.09
C ASN A 204 24.73 -7.78 -2.12
N LYS A 205 24.87 -7.42 -3.41
CA LYS A 205 24.69 -8.29 -4.58
C LYS A 205 23.25 -8.76 -4.83
N ILE A 206 22.28 -8.34 -4.00
CA ILE A 206 20.86 -8.63 -4.22
C ILE A 206 20.26 -7.48 -5.06
N PRO A 207 19.64 -7.77 -6.21
CA PRO A 207 19.05 -6.73 -7.06
C PRO A 207 17.87 -6.07 -6.36
N VAL A 208 17.80 -4.74 -6.45
CA VAL A 208 16.61 -3.97 -6.10
C VAL A 208 15.58 -4.15 -7.21
N LYS A 209 14.36 -4.52 -6.85
CA LYS A 209 13.25 -4.71 -7.78
C LYS A 209 11.98 -4.13 -7.16
N CYS A 210 11.10 -3.61 -7.99
CA CYS A 210 9.72 -3.33 -7.57
C CYS A 210 8.92 -4.63 -7.67
N GLU A 211 8.28 -5.05 -6.58
CA GLU A 211 7.36 -6.18 -6.63
C GLU A 211 6.14 -5.82 -7.49
N LYS A 212 5.75 -6.76 -8.36
CA LYS A 212 4.59 -6.55 -9.23
C LYS A 212 3.32 -6.52 -8.38
N LEU A 213 2.59 -5.42 -8.44
CA LEU A 213 1.34 -5.26 -7.72
C LEU A 213 0.26 -6.21 -8.26
N GLU A 214 -0.26 -7.06 -7.38
CA GLU A 214 -1.42 -7.90 -7.67
C GLU A 214 -2.70 -7.09 -7.45
N LEU A 215 -3.24 -6.51 -8.52
CA LEU A 215 -4.53 -5.84 -8.47
C LEU A 215 -5.69 -6.85 -8.46
N ARG A 216 -6.75 -6.50 -7.75
CA ARG A 216 -7.98 -7.27 -7.66
C ARG A 216 -8.66 -7.32 -9.04
N VAL A 217 -9.14 -8.51 -9.38
CA VAL A 217 -9.85 -8.80 -10.64
C VAL A 217 -11.36 -8.65 -10.41
N LYS A 218 -12.03 -8.01 -11.36
CA LYS A 218 -13.48 -7.86 -11.51
C LYS A 218 -14.08 -9.20 -11.96
N GLU A 219 -15.38 -9.39 -11.76
CA GLU A 219 -16.08 -10.63 -12.19
C GLU A 219 -15.97 -10.87 -13.70
N ASN A 220 -15.90 -9.81 -14.50
CA ASN A 220 -15.72 -9.88 -15.95
C ASN A 220 -14.27 -10.12 -16.41
N GLY A 221 -13.34 -10.39 -15.48
CA GLY A 221 -11.92 -10.67 -15.77
C GLY A 221 -11.01 -9.43 -15.89
N GLY A 222 -11.56 -8.21 -15.95
CA GLY A 222 -10.75 -6.97 -15.92
C GLY A 222 -10.19 -6.66 -14.53
N LYS A 223 -9.15 -5.84 -14.39
CA LYS A 223 -8.66 -5.41 -13.05
C LYS A 223 -9.38 -4.14 -12.58
N TYR A 224 -9.51 -3.96 -11.26
CA TYR A 224 -9.85 -2.66 -10.68
C TYR A 224 -8.66 -1.72 -10.83
N TYR A 225 -8.65 -1.02 -11.95
CA TYR A 225 -7.56 -0.19 -12.42
C TYR A 225 -8.10 0.89 -13.34
N GLU A 226 -7.77 2.14 -13.07
CA GLU A 226 -8.20 3.29 -13.86
C GLU A 226 -7.04 4.25 -14.08
N HIS A 227 -6.92 4.75 -15.32
CA HIS A 227 -6.01 5.84 -15.67
C HIS A 227 -6.71 7.19 -15.69
N PHE A 228 -6.03 8.23 -15.25
CA PHE A 228 -6.56 9.58 -15.25
C PHE A 228 -5.47 10.62 -15.56
N SER A 229 -5.92 11.78 -16.03
CA SER A 229 -5.11 12.96 -16.27
C SER A 229 -5.98 14.19 -16.10
N ASP A 230 -5.44 15.23 -15.48
CA ASP A 230 -6.15 16.48 -15.28
C ASP A 230 -5.17 17.60 -14.92
N SER A 231 -5.71 18.80 -14.76
CA SER A 231 -4.98 19.94 -14.20
C SER A 231 -5.86 20.76 -13.26
N PHE A 232 -5.19 21.55 -12.42
CA PHE A 232 -5.85 22.57 -11.61
C PHE A 232 -4.99 23.83 -11.55
N THR A 233 -5.65 24.97 -11.39
CA THR A 233 -4.98 26.28 -11.33
C THR A 233 -5.33 26.97 -10.01
N ILE A 234 -4.31 27.46 -9.31
CA ILE A 234 -4.45 28.29 -8.11
C ILE A 234 -3.39 29.40 -8.16
N ASN A 235 -3.78 30.64 -7.84
CA ASN A 235 -2.87 31.79 -7.85
C ASN A 235 -2.02 31.90 -9.13
N GLU A 236 -2.67 31.77 -10.30
CA GLU A 236 -2.03 31.82 -11.63
C GLU A 236 -1.01 30.69 -11.92
N LYS A 237 -0.86 29.72 -11.02
CA LYS A 237 -0.03 28.52 -11.22
C LYS A 237 -0.89 27.35 -11.61
N THR A 238 -0.57 26.73 -12.74
CA THR A 238 -1.23 25.52 -13.22
C THR A 238 -0.40 24.29 -12.88
N TYR A 239 -1.04 23.32 -12.26
CA TYR A 239 -0.48 22.04 -11.88
C TYR A 239 -1.12 20.96 -12.74
N GLU A 240 -0.32 20.31 -13.57
CA GLU A 240 -0.74 19.21 -14.41
C GLU A 240 -0.31 17.90 -13.80
N PHE A 241 -1.20 16.90 -13.86
CA PHE A 241 -0.89 15.59 -13.35
C PHE A 241 -1.60 14.50 -14.14
N SER A 242 -0.97 13.33 -14.19
CA SER A 242 -1.54 12.11 -14.73
C SER A 242 -1.23 10.96 -13.79
N GLY A 243 -1.92 9.84 -13.94
CA GLY A 243 -1.73 8.74 -13.02
C GLY A 243 -2.62 7.55 -13.26
N TRP A 244 -2.53 6.64 -12.32
CA TRP A 244 -3.41 5.49 -12.25
C TRP A 244 -3.76 5.19 -10.80
N ILE A 245 -4.92 4.56 -10.61
CA ILE A 245 -5.39 4.11 -9.30
C ILE A 245 -6.05 2.74 -9.43
N GLY A 246 -5.88 1.89 -8.42
CA GLY A 246 -6.42 0.55 -8.40
C GLY A 246 -6.63 0.01 -7.00
N ILE A 247 -7.08 -1.24 -6.95
CA ILE A 247 -7.38 -1.96 -5.70
C ILE A 247 -6.50 -3.20 -5.64
N LEU A 248 -5.72 -3.37 -4.58
CA LEU A 248 -4.92 -4.57 -4.35
C LEU A 248 -5.80 -5.80 -4.07
N ASN A 249 -5.37 -6.94 -4.60
CA ASN A 249 -5.99 -8.25 -4.41
C ASN A 249 -5.92 -8.71 -2.95
N LYS A 250 -4.79 -8.46 -2.27
CA LYS A 250 -4.59 -8.63 -0.83
C LYS A 250 -4.26 -7.29 -0.20
N GLY A 251 -4.74 -7.05 1.01
CA GLY A 251 -4.47 -5.80 1.70
C GLY A 251 -3.03 -5.76 2.18
N ASP A 252 -2.34 -4.66 1.90
CA ASP A 252 -0.96 -4.41 2.34
C ASP A 252 -0.76 -2.91 2.58
N GLN A 253 -0.66 -2.54 3.85
CA GLN A 253 -0.53 -1.14 4.25
C GLN A 253 0.80 -0.49 3.84
N ASN A 254 1.83 -1.30 3.55
CA ASN A 254 3.14 -0.82 3.11
C ASN A 254 3.11 -0.43 1.62
N LEU A 255 2.23 -1.03 0.83
CA LEU A 255 2.10 -0.78 -0.61
C LEU A 255 0.99 0.22 -0.96
N THR A 256 0.08 0.50 -0.03
CA THR A 256 -1.09 1.34 -0.29
C THR A 256 -0.80 2.83 -0.22
N GLY A 257 -1.72 3.61 -0.77
CA GLY A 257 -1.57 5.06 -0.94
C GLY A 257 -1.22 5.43 -2.38
N LEU A 258 -1.12 6.73 -2.62
CA LEU A 258 -0.73 7.27 -3.91
C LEU A 258 0.76 7.60 -3.86
N ASN A 259 1.56 6.96 -4.68
CA ASN A 259 2.94 7.38 -4.87
C ASN A 259 2.93 8.64 -5.73
N LEU A 260 3.57 9.72 -5.26
CA LEU A 260 3.66 10.97 -6.01
C LEU A 260 5.04 11.05 -6.67
N LEU A 261 5.07 11.21 -7.98
CA LEU A 261 6.26 11.15 -8.81
C LEU A 261 6.52 12.47 -9.51
N GLN A 262 7.81 12.71 -9.75
CA GLN A 262 8.32 13.73 -10.65
C GLN A 262 9.53 13.13 -11.39
N ALA A 263 9.66 13.42 -12.69
CA ALA A 263 10.83 12.99 -13.47
C ALA A 263 11.10 11.49 -13.34
N ASN A 264 10.05 10.65 -13.46
CA ASN A 264 10.11 9.19 -13.31
C ASN A 264 10.68 8.68 -11.97
N ARG A 265 10.84 9.56 -10.96
CA ARG A 265 11.26 9.23 -9.60
C ARG A 265 10.11 9.47 -8.63
N CYS A 266 9.83 8.50 -7.75
CA CYS A 266 8.91 8.74 -6.65
C CYS A 266 9.52 9.71 -5.64
N ILE A 267 8.81 10.79 -5.35
CA ILE A 267 9.19 11.77 -4.33
C ILE A 267 8.53 11.39 -3.00
N GLU A 268 7.22 11.13 -3.02
CA GLU A 268 6.44 10.85 -1.81
C GLU A 268 5.78 9.48 -1.90
N LEU A 269 6.17 8.57 -0.99
CA LEU A 269 5.66 7.20 -0.95
C LEU A 269 4.35 7.14 -0.16
N GLY A 270 3.33 6.51 -0.74
CA GLY A 270 2.09 6.18 -0.04
C GLY A 270 1.32 7.39 0.50
N TYR A 271 1.23 8.49 -0.27
CA TYR A 271 0.44 9.67 0.06
C TYR A 271 -1.04 9.27 0.26
N LYS A 272 -1.57 9.52 1.46
CA LYS A 272 -2.90 9.07 1.92
C LYS A 272 -3.69 10.20 2.56
N PRO A 273 -4.17 11.19 1.77
CA PRO A 273 -5.00 12.26 2.31
C PRO A 273 -6.27 11.67 2.92
N GLN A 274 -6.58 12.05 4.16
CA GLN A 274 -7.68 11.47 4.94
C GLN A 274 -9.04 11.63 4.23
N LYS A 275 -9.22 12.68 3.43
CA LYS A 275 -10.44 12.90 2.61
C LYS A 275 -10.66 11.79 1.57
N LEU A 276 -9.61 11.20 1.01
CA LEU A 276 -9.71 10.13 0.02
C LEU A 276 -9.68 8.74 0.69
N PHE A 277 -8.74 8.53 1.61
CA PHE A 277 -8.46 7.22 2.18
C PHE A 277 -9.24 6.92 3.47
N GLY A 278 -9.85 7.92 4.11
CA GLY A 278 -10.51 7.75 5.41
C GLY A 278 -9.52 7.54 6.57
N LYS A 279 -10.03 7.03 7.69
CA LYS A 279 -9.23 6.76 8.91
C LYS A 279 -8.38 5.48 8.74
N GLY A 280 -7.36 5.30 9.59
CA GLY A 280 -6.32 4.24 9.48
C GLY A 280 -6.82 2.80 9.24
N ASN A 281 -7.96 2.42 9.83
CA ASN A 281 -8.52 1.06 9.69
C ASN A 281 -9.51 0.91 8.52
N SER A 282 -9.61 1.91 7.64
CA SER A 282 -10.47 1.81 6.46
C SER A 282 -9.88 0.82 5.45
N PHE A 283 -10.74 0.17 4.68
CA PHE A 283 -10.29 -0.75 3.64
C PHE A 283 -9.53 -0.03 2.52
N GLN A 284 -9.90 1.22 2.23
CA GLN A 284 -9.17 2.04 1.26
C GLN A 284 -7.72 2.23 1.70
N ASN A 285 -7.48 2.47 3.00
CA ASN A 285 -6.13 2.55 3.55
C ASN A 285 -5.37 1.22 3.44
N SER A 286 -6.07 0.10 3.44
CA SER A 286 -5.45 -1.24 3.32
C SER A 286 -5.25 -1.75 1.89
N ARG A 287 -5.92 -1.17 0.87
CA ARG A 287 -5.95 -1.77 -0.48
C ARG A 287 -5.93 -0.80 -1.66
N VAL A 288 -6.29 0.47 -1.49
CA VAL A 288 -6.22 1.42 -2.59
C VAL A 288 -4.75 1.81 -2.80
N VAL A 289 -4.30 1.70 -4.03
CA VAL A 289 -2.93 1.99 -4.46
C VAL A 289 -2.98 2.77 -5.77
N GLY A 290 -2.01 3.65 -5.99
CA GLY A 290 -1.91 4.36 -7.25
C GLY A 290 -0.60 5.12 -7.38
N GLU A 291 -0.42 5.72 -8.54
CA GLU A 291 0.69 6.62 -8.84
C GLU A 291 0.12 7.90 -9.45
N ILE A 292 0.68 9.04 -9.07
CA ILE A 292 0.40 10.35 -9.66
C ILE A 292 1.74 10.94 -10.09
N VAL A 293 1.86 11.25 -11.37
CA VAL A 293 3.00 11.89 -11.99
C VAL A 293 2.62 13.35 -12.24
N PHE A 294 3.36 14.26 -11.61
CA PHE A 294 3.22 15.70 -11.86
C PHE A 294 4.09 16.11 -13.07
N SER A 295 3.52 16.95 -13.94
CA SER A 295 4.22 17.57 -15.07
C SER A 295 4.29 19.10 -14.91
N GLY A 296 5.27 19.73 -15.55
CA GLY A 296 5.50 21.19 -15.50
C GLY A 296 6.53 21.62 -14.46
N GLU A 297 6.54 22.91 -14.10
CA GLU A 297 7.55 23.55 -13.23
C GLU A 297 6.96 24.15 -11.94
N ASN A 298 5.64 24.15 -11.79
CA ASN A 298 4.96 24.92 -10.73
C ASN A 298 4.93 24.24 -9.36
N TYR A 299 5.32 22.97 -9.25
CA TYR A 299 5.39 22.25 -7.98
C TYR A 299 6.73 22.49 -7.27
N VAL A 300 6.67 22.58 -5.95
CA VAL A 300 7.86 22.76 -5.11
C VAL A 300 8.13 21.45 -4.38
N LEU A 301 9.35 20.95 -4.45
CA LEU A 301 9.78 19.81 -3.65
C LEU A 301 10.34 20.27 -2.31
N SER A 302 10.28 19.40 -1.30
CA SER A 302 11.04 19.60 -0.08
C SER A 302 12.53 19.67 -0.41
N PHE A 303 13.32 20.40 0.39
CA PHE A 303 14.79 20.41 0.29
C PHE A 303 15.39 18.99 0.22
N ASN A 304 14.67 18.07 0.85
CA ASN A 304 14.96 16.69 1.08
C ASN A 304 14.47 15.74 -0.04
N LYS A 305 13.68 16.25 -0.99
CA LYS A 305 13.06 15.49 -2.10
C LYS A 305 12.31 14.22 -1.66
N ASP A 306 11.68 14.30 -0.49
CA ASP A 306 10.86 13.24 0.13
C ASP A 306 9.38 13.59 0.21
N LYS A 307 9.00 14.82 -0.15
CA LYS A 307 7.63 15.32 -0.13
C LYS A 307 7.42 16.41 -1.18
N PHE A 308 6.18 16.54 -1.63
CA PHE A 308 5.71 17.76 -2.27
C PHE A 308 5.47 18.82 -1.20
N VAL A 309 6.02 20.01 -1.41
CA VAL A 309 5.76 21.18 -0.56
C VAL A 309 4.62 21.94 -1.19
N TRP A 310 3.46 21.79 -0.58
CA TRP A 310 2.29 22.60 -0.88
C TRP A 310 2.48 23.97 -0.26
N ALA A 311 2.16 25.03 -1.00
CA ALA A 311 2.10 26.36 -0.41
C ALA A 311 0.89 26.43 0.55
N ASP A 312 0.99 27.29 1.57
CA ASP A 312 -0.13 27.60 2.50
C ASP A 312 -1.23 28.45 1.81
N ASP A 313 -1.45 28.20 0.51
CA ASP A 313 -2.40 28.91 -0.34
C ASP A 313 -3.63 28.05 -0.70
N GLY A 314 -3.71 26.84 -0.15
CA GLY A 314 -4.79 25.88 -0.39
C GLY A 314 -4.56 24.96 -1.60
N ALA A 315 -3.35 24.93 -2.17
CA ALA A 315 -3.02 24.06 -3.30
C ALA A 315 -3.23 22.57 -2.99
N GLU A 316 -2.87 22.11 -1.78
CA GLU A 316 -3.09 20.72 -1.38
C GLU A 316 -4.59 20.38 -1.31
N GLU A 317 -5.39 21.24 -0.69
CA GLU A 317 -6.83 21.06 -0.61
C GLU A 317 -7.50 21.09 -1.98
N ALA A 318 -7.06 21.98 -2.88
CA ALA A 318 -7.52 22.06 -4.25
C ALA A 318 -7.21 20.77 -5.01
N PHE A 319 -5.97 20.26 -4.89
CA PHE A 319 -5.54 19.00 -5.46
C PHE A 319 -6.37 17.82 -4.94
N ILE A 320 -6.52 17.67 -3.62
CA ILE A 320 -7.31 16.60 -3.02
C ILE A 320 -8.78 16.68 -3.47
N THR A 321 -9.34 17.89 -3.50
CA THR A 321 -10.73 18.12 -3.94
C THR A 321 -10.90 17.76 -5.42
N LYS A 322 -9.91 18.09 -6.24
CA LYS A 322 -9.89 17.71 -7.66
C LYS A 322 -9.89 16.19 -7.80
N LEU A 323 -8.97 15.49 -7.16
CA LEU A 323 -8.91 14.02 -7.17
C LEU A 323 -10.24 13.39 -6.71
N GLN A 324 -10.85 13.93 -5.67
CA GLN A 324 -12.14 13.43 -5.16
C GLN A 324 -13.27 13.56 -6.19
N LYS A 325 -13.30 14.64 -6.97
CA LYS A 325 -14.35 14.90 -7.98
C LYS A 325 -14.17 14.07 -9.25
N MET A 326 -12.99 13.52 -9.51
CA MET A 326 -12.75 12.71 -10.71
C MET A 326 -13.55 11.40 -10.64
N GLU A 327 -14.39 11.17 -11.65
CA GLU A 327 -15.29 10.01 -11.72
C GLU A 327 -14.54 8.69 -11.53
N LYS A 328 -13.41 8.52 -12.22
CA LYS A 328 -12.59 7.30 -12.16
C LYS A 328 -12.00 7.01 -10.77
N ILE A 329 -11.52 8.05 -10.10
CA ILE A 329 -10.98 7.94 -8.73
C ILE A 329 -12.12 7.65 -7.75
N SER A 330 -13.22 8.40 -7.86
CA SER A 330 -14.43 8.19 -7.08
C SER A 330 -14.97 6.77 -7.22
N TYR A 331 -14.99 6.22 -8.43
CA TYR A 331 -15.37 4.84 -8.71
C TYR A 331 -14.50 3.85 -7.92
N ILE A 332 -13.16 3.93 -8.03
CA ILE A 332 -12.26 3.03 -7.30
C ILE A 332 -12.39 3.18 -5.77
N LEU A 333 -12.52 4.41 -5.27
CA LEU A 333 -12.71 4.67 -3.83
C LEU A 333 -14.06 4.16 -3.32
N LYS A 334 -15.13 4.25 -4.12
CA LYS A 334 -16.45 3.72 -3.78
C LYS A 334 -16.46 2.19 -3.84
N THR A 335 -15.98 1.60 -4.93
CA THR A 335 -15.94 0.15 -5.10
C THR A 335 -15.05 -0.53 -4.07
N SER A 336 -13.92 0.08 -3.70
CA SER A 336 -13.11 -0.45 -2.59
C SER A 336 -13.87 -0.50 -1.27
N LYS A 337 -14.78 0.44 -0.98
CA LYS A 337 -15.67 0.36 0.19
C LYS A 337 -16.72 -0.73 0.05
N GLU A 338 -17.31 -0.90 -1.12
CA GLU A 338 -18.37 -1.90 -1.35
C GLU A 338 -17.83 -3.33 -1.24
N LEU A 339 -16.61 -3.58 -1.74
CA LEU A 339 -15.92 -4.86 -1.60
C LEU A 339 -15.63 -5.27 -0.15
N ILE A 340 -15.70 -4.33 0.81
CA ILE A 340 -15.67 -4.65 2.24
C ILE A 340 -16.87 -5.50 2.64
N PHE A 341 -18.06 -5.10 2.19
CA PHE A 341 -19.31 -5.71 2.61
C PHE A 341 -19.38 -7.15 2.15
N SER A 342 -19.10 -7.42 0.87
CA SER A 342 -19.09 -8.79 0.33
C SER A 342 -18.04 -9.68 0.97
N CYS A 343 -16.80 -9.20 1.14
CA CYS A 343 -15.75 -9.97 1.81
C CYS A 343 -16.04 -10.23 3.30
N ASN A 344 -16.74 -9.32 3.98
CA ASN A 344 -17.14 -9.54 5.37
C ASN A 344 -18.29 -10.55 5.46
N GLU A 345 -19.27 -10.48 4.58
CA GLU A 345 -20.33 -11.48 4.48
C GLU A 345 -19.75 -12.88 4.23
N GLU A 346 -18.83 -13.02 3.27
CA GLU A 346 -18.15 -14.30 2.99
C GLU A 346 -17.29 -14.78 4.17
N LYS A 347 -16.53 -13.88 4.82
CA LYS A 347 -15.71 -14.25 6.00
C LYS A 347 -16.56 -14.64 7.20
N ILE A 348 -17.70 -13.99 7.40
CA ILE A 348 -18.67 -14.35 8.44
C ILE A 348 -19.23 -15.73 8.13
N LYS A 349 -19.74 -15.97 6.90
CA LYS A 349 -20.21 -17.28 6.44
C LYS A 349 -19.16 -18.38 6.60
N ASN A 350 -17.89 -18.11 6.27
CA ASN A 350 -16.81 -19.09 6.36
C ASN A 350 -16.35 -19.37 7.81
N LYS A 351 -16.24 -18.35 8.68
CA LYS A 351 -15.91 -18.57 10.10
C LYS A 351 -17.02 -19.31 10.85
N ILE A 352 -18.26 -19.05 10.47
CA ILE A 352 -19.43 -19.84 10.89
C ILE A 352 -19.17 -21.31 10.51
N ARG A 353 -18.96 -21.62 9.22
CA ARG A 353 -18.66 -22.99 8.76
C ARG A 353 -17.48 -23.67 9.50
N GLU A 354 -16.39 -22.95 9.76
CA GLU A 354 -15.23 -23.48 10.49
C GLU A 354 -15.50 -23.73 11.99
N SER A 355 -16.23 -22.84 12.65
CA SER A 355 -16.62 -23.02 14.06
C SER A 355 -17.55 -24.22 14.27
N PHE A 356 -18.37 -24.55 13.27
CA PHE A 356 -19.27 -25.71 13.31
C PHE A 356 -18.60 -27.04 12.92
N LYS A 357 -17.50 -27.03 12.15
CA LYS A 357 -16.69 -28.24 11.90
C LYS A 357 -16.01 -28.78 13.17
N ASN A 358 -15.73 -27.91 14.15
CA ASN A 358 -15.04 -28.28 15.39
C ASN A 358 -15.99 -28.62 16.56
N ASN A 359 -17.31 -28.55 16.36
CA ASN A 359 -18.30 -28.94 17.37
C ASN A 359 -18.81 -30.35 17.05
N SER A 360 -18.44 -31.34 17.87
CA SER A 360 -18.75 -32.77 17.68
C SER A 360 -20.23 -33.17 17.81
N VAL A 361 -21.16 -32.20 17.71
CA VAL A 361 -22.61 -32.36 17.97
C VAL A 361 -23.47 -32.00 16.75
N LEU A 362 -22.90 -31.43 15.67
CA LEU A 362 -23.66 -31.05 14.46
C LEU A 362 -22.97 -31.58 13.20
N GLN A 363 -23.67 -32.43 12.45
CA GLN A 363 -23.22 -32.88 11.12
C GLN A 363 -23.76 -31.94 10.04
N ASN A 364 -22.86 -31.27 9.34
CA ASN A 364 -23.17 -30.41 8.21
C ASN A 364 -23.46 -31.27 6.96
N LYS A 365 -24.65 -31.18 6.36
CA LYS A 365 -24.90 -31.73 5.02
C LYS A 365 -24.66 -30.64 3.99
N GLU A 366 -23.46 -30.55 3.43
CA GLU A 366 -23.22 -29.71 2.26
C GLU A 366 -23.83 -30.36 1.00
N ASN A 367 -24.65 -29.57 0.28
CA ASN A 367 -24.97 -29.62 -1.15
C ASN A 367 -25.47 -30.95 -1.78
N LEU A 368 -26.80 -31.10 -1.85
CA LEU A 368 -27.47 -31.87 -2.91
C LEU A 368 -27.50 -31.03 -4.21
N ARG A 369 -26.43 -31.10 -5.01
CA ARG A 369 -26.47 -30.75 -6.44
C ARG A 369 -25.63 -31.76 -7.25
N ASN A 370 -26.37 -32.53 -8.05
CA ASN A 370 -25.98 -33.21 -9.29
C ASN A 370 -24.91 -34.31 -9.23
N GLU A 371 -25.31 -35.49 -8.78
CA GLU A 371 -24.86 -36.75 -9.39
C GLU A 371 -26.06 -37.42 -10.07
N ASN A 372 -26.40 -36.97 -11.28
CA ASN A 372 -27.25 -37.72 -12.21
C ASN A 372 -26.86 -37.39 -13.65
N GLU A 373 -25.55 -37.36 -13.91
CA GLU A 373 -25.01 -37.28 -15.27
C GLU A 373 -23.94 -38.36 -15.47
N LEU A 374 -24.26 -39.59 -15.07
CA LEU A 374 -23.56 -40.79 -15.52
C LEU A 374 -24.43 -42.00 -15.23
N LEU A 375 -25.35 -42.30 -16.15
CA LEU A 375 -25.86 -43.66 -16.48
C LEU A 375 -26.96 -43.60 -17.56
N PHE A 376 -26.73 -42.87 -18.67
CA PHE A 376 -27.43 -43.17 -19.92
C PHE A 376 -26.70 -44.30 -20.65
N LYS A 377 -27.04 -45.55 -20.32
CA LYS A 377 -26.93 -46.72 -21.22
C LYS A 377 -27.60 -47.94 -20.57
N LYS A 378 -28.91 -48.07 -20.74
CA LYS A 378 -29.56 -49.17 -21.49
C LYS A 378 -31.06 -49.30 -21.14
N SER A 379 -31.82 -49.32 -22.23
CA SER A 379 -33.09 -50.02 -22.48
C SER A 379 -34.40 -49.61 -21.79
N LYS A 380 -35.22 -48.95 -22.64
CA LYS A 380 -36.54 -49.38 -23.14
C LYS A 380 -37.83 -49.03 -22.36
N ASN A 381 -38.65 -48.29 -23.11
CA ASN A 381 -40.12 -48.27 -23.21
C ASN A 381 -40.89 -47.39 -22.21
N CYS A 382 -41.36 -46.19 -22.62
CA CYS A 382 -42.69 -45.87 -23.23
C CYS A 382 -43.69 -45.43 -22.12
N LYS A 383 -44.47 -44.34 -22.17
CA LYS A 383 -45.06 -43.44 -23.20
C LYS A 383 -45.24 -42.03 -22.56
N ILE A 384 -45.11 -40.87 -23.22
CA ILE A 384 -46.06 -40.17 -24.14
C ILE A 384 -47.48 -40.23 -23.52
N THR A 385 -48.15 -39.18 -23.07
CA THR A 385 -48.41 -37.78 -23.52
C THR A 385 -49.12 -37.11 -22.32
N ASP A 386 -48.98 -35.81 -22.07
CA ASP A 386 -49.87 -34.82 -22.68
C ASP A 386 -49.22 -33.44 -22.79
N ILE A 387 -49.11 -33.01 -24.05
CA ILE A 387 -49.50 -31.69 -24.56
C ILE A 387 -48.78 -30.49 -23.93
N LEU A 388 -47.68 -30.14 -24.60
CA LEU A 388 -47.32 -28.74 -24.86
C LEU A 388 -48.46 -28.07 -25.62
N ASN A 389 -48.98 -26.97 -25.06
CA ASN A 389 -49.52 -25.76 -25.68
C ASN A 389 -50.20 -24.99 -24.52
N GLU A 390 -49.91 -23.74 -24.21
CA GLU A 390 -49.43 -22.66 -25.04
C GLU A 390 -49.23 -21.42 -24.12
N ILE A 391 -48.30 -20.54 -24.53
CA ILE A 391 -48.40 -19.07 -24.38
C ILE A 391 -47.95 -18.41 -23.05
N SER A 392 -46.79 -17.75 -23.19
CA SER A 392 -46.50 -16.35 -22.85
C SER A 392 -46.32 -15.93 -21.38
N PHE A 393 -45.10 -15.44 -21.17
CA PHE A 393 -44.73 -14.34 -20.28
C PHE A 393 -45.89 -13.40 -19.90
N LYS A 394 -46.10 -13.27 -18.59
CA LYS A 394 -46.65 -12.07 -17.97
C LYS A 394 -45.88 -11.85 -16.67
N GLU A 395 -45.17 -10.72 -16.61
CA GLU A 395 -44.54 -10.22 -15.40
C GLU A 395 -45.57 -10.12 -14.28
N THR A 396 -45.27 -10.68 -13.13
CA THR A 396 -45.78 -10.21 -11.85
C THR A 396 -44.67 -10.41 -10.82
N LEU A 397 -44.27 -9.30 -10.19
CA LEU A 397 -43.31 -9.27 -9.09
C LEU A 397 -43.69 -10.25 -7.96
N LEU A 398 -42.68 -10.63 -7.16
CA LEU A 398 -42.67 -11.39 -5.87
C LEU A 398 -41.94 -12.74 -6.06
N GLU A 399 -40.88 -13.15 -5.37
CA GLU A 399 -40.07 -12.68 -4.24
C GLU A 399 -38.68 -13.35 -4.37
N LYS A 400 -37.62 -12.76 -3.78
CA LYS A 400 -36.26 -13.29 -3.79
C LYS A 400 -36.19 -14.69 -3.18
N ASP A 401 -35.56 -15.63 -3.88
CA ASP A 401 -35.03 -16.87 -3.30
C ASP A 401 -34.20 -16.53 -2.04
N SER A 402 -34.67 -16.97 -0.87
CA SER A 402 -33.93 -16.83 0.38
C SER A 402 -33.08 -18.10 0.59
N GLU A 403 -31.75 -17.96 0.49
CA GLU A 403 -30.81 -19.04 0.85
C GLU A 403 -30.84 -19.26 2.38
N TYR A 404 -31.59 -20.26 2.84
CA TYR A 404 -31.55 -20.71 4.24
C TYR A 404 -30.33 -21.58 4.51
N GLU A 405 -29.68 -21.43 5.68
CA GLU A 405 -28.76 -22.44 6.20
C GLU A 405 -29.57 -23.53 6.93
N VAL A 406 -29.28 -24.81 6.67
CA VAL A 406 -30.07 -25.94 7.21
C VAL A 406 -29.25 -26.75 8.21
N TYR A 407 -29.72 -26.84 9.44
CA TYR A 407 -29.11 -27.59 10.53
C TYR A 407 -29.99 -28.77 10.93
N SER A 408 -29.41 -29.95 11.17
CA SER A 408 -30.14 -31.09 11.73
C SER A 408 -29.85 -31.19 13.23
N ILE A 409 -30.90 -31.14 14.04
CA ILE A 409 -30.80 -31.16 15.51
C ILE A 409 -31.32 -32.50 16.01
N ASP A 410 -30.45 -33.27 16.65
CA ASP A 410 -30.84 -34.48 17.37
C ASP A 410 -31.55 -34.09 18.67
N ILE A 411 -32.82 -34.47 18.80
CA ILE A 411 -33.60 -34.20 20.01
C ILE A 411 -33.60 -35.44 20.91
N ASN A 412 -33.70 -36.66 20.35
CA ASN A 412 -33.57 -37.97 21.01
C ASN A 412 -32.86 -38.97 20.08
N ASP A 413 -32.52 -40.17 20.57
CA ASP A 413 -31.81 -41.23 19.81
C ASP A 413 -32.44 -41.59 18.45
N ASN A 414 -33.73 -41.28 18.24
CA ASN A 414 -34.46 -41.58 17.00
C ASN A 414 -35.17 -40.38 16.34
N GLU A 415 -35.03 -39.15 16.84
CA GLU A 415 -35.80 -38.01 16.33
C GLU A 415 -34.91 -36.79 16.04
N LYS A 416 -34.95 -36.34 14.79
CA LYS A 416 -34.21 -35.18 14.28
C LYS A 416 -35.18 -34.12 13.80
N ILE A 417 -34.91 -32.87 14.15
CA ILE A 417 -35.64 -31.71 13.62
C ILE A 417 -34.71 -30.87 12.76
N THR A 418 -35.25 -30.37 11.66
CA THR A 418 -34.57 -29.45 10.75
C THR A 418 -34.72 -28.00 11.27
N LEU A 419 -33.60 -27.28 11.41
CA LEU A 419 -33.57 -25.86 11.73
C LEU A 419 -33.04 -25.09 10.52
N TYR A 420 -33.93 -24.36 9.86
CA TYR A 420 -33.61 -23.39 8.83
C TYR A 420 -33.18 -22.10 9.52
N VAL A 421 -32.04 -21.53 9.14
CA VAL A 421 -31.50 -20.31 9.73
C VAL A 421 -31.35 -19.26 8.64
N ASP A 422 -31.95 -18.11 8.92
CA ASP A 422 -32.06 -16.97 8.03
C ASP A 422 -31.46 -15.74 8.71
N ILE A 423 -30.22 -15.43 8.32
CA ILE A 423 -29.47 -14.32 8.89
C ILE A 423 -29.52 -13.18 7.88
N GLN A 424 -30.32 -12.17 8.20
CA GLN A 424 -30.49 -11.02 7.32
C GLN A 424 -30.57 -9.70 8.10
N PRO A 425 -30.10 -8.58 7.51
CA PRO A 425 -30.20 -7.29 8.15
C PRO A 425 -31.68 -6.86 8.22
N GLY A 426 -32.20 -6.70 9.43
CA GLY A 426 -33.53 -6.15 9.69
C GLY A 426 -33.46 -4.68 10.11
N LYS A 427 -34.61 -4.10 10.49
CA LYS A 427 -34.63 -2.76 11.07
C LYS A 427 -34.08 -2.80 12.51
N SER A 428 -33.46 -1.72 12.94
CA SER A 428 -32.82 -1.61 14.28
C SER A 428 -33.78 -1.88 15.45
N ASN A 429 -35.08 -1.61 15.28
CA ASN A 429 -36.10 -1.79 16.30
C ASN A 429 -36.86 -3.13 16.20
N GLU A 430 -36.52 -3.98 15.24
CA GLU A 430 -37.13 -5.32 15.10
C GLU A 430 -36.49 -6.32 16.07
N GLU A 431 -37.20 -7.41 16.35
CA GLU A 431 -36.75 -8.52 17.19
C GLU A 431 -35.37 -9.02 16.73
N TRP A 432 -34.50 -9.35 17.68
CA TRP A 432 -33.18 -9.92 17.37
C TRP A 432 -33.31 -11.34 16.83
N ILE A 433 -34.15 -12.16 17.47
CA ILE A 433 -34.35 -13.56 17.12
C ILE A 433 -35.83 -13.85 17.02
N LYS A 434 -36.24 -14.54 15.95
CA LYS A 434 -37.58 -15.07 15.79
C LYS A 434 -37.54 -16.52 15.34
N LEU A 435 -38.18 -17.40 16.10
CA LEU A 435 -38.30 -18.83 15.79
C LEU A 435 -39.75 -19.13 15.40
N THR A 436 -39.97 -19.63 14.18
CA THR A 436 -41.30 -19.97 13.65
C THR A 436 -41.30 -21.37 13.06
N LYS A 437 -42.44 -22.07 13.06
CA LYS A 437 -42.56 -23.36 12.38
C LYS A 437 -42.41 -23.16 10.87
N HIS A 438 -41.60 -24.00 10.22
CA HIS A 438 -41.32 -23.93 8.79
C HIS A 438 -41.05 -25.32 8.24
N GLU A 439 -41.82 -25.72 7.22
CA GLU A 439 -41.75 -27.04 6.59
C GLU A 439 -41.74 -28.21 7.61
N ASP A 440 -40.70 -29.05 7.56
CA ASP A 440 -40.46 -30.21 8.42
C ASP A 440 -39.79 -29.85 9.76
N GLY A 441 -39.64 -28.55 10.07
CA GLY A 441 -39.01 -28.11 11.31
C GLY A 441 -39.28 -26.64 11.65
N TYR A 442 -38.22 -25.87 11.88
CA TYR A 442 -38.32 -24.49 12.35
C TYR A 442 -37.40 -23.55 11.58
N LEU A 443 -37.87 -22.32 11.34
CA LEU A 443 -37.11 -21.21 10.79
C LEU A 443 -36.70 -20.25 11.91
N LEU A 444 -35.40 -20.05 12.05
CA LEU A 444 -34.76 -19.08 12.92
C LEU A 444 -34.34 -17.86 12.10
N LYS A 445 -35.06 -16.75 12.25
CA LYS A 445 -34.64 -15.46 11.70
C LYS A 445 -33.77 -14.72 12.72
N VAL A 446 -32.61 -14.25 12.29
CA VAL A 446 -31.66 -13.51 13.13
C VAL A 446 -31.37 -12.14 12.52
N ASN A 447 -31.74 -11.08 13.23
CA ASN A 447 -31.49 -9.69 12.85
C ASN A 447 -30.23 -9.15 13.56
N PHE A 448 -29.10 -9.14 12.83
CA PHE A 448 -27.81 -8.66 13.36
C PHE A 448 -27.67 -7.12 13.37
N GLU A 449 -28.70 -6.39 12.92
CA GLU A 449 -28.78 -4.93 12.99
C GLU A 449 -29.67 -4.42 14.13
N ASN A 450 -30.15 -5.32 15.00
CA ASN A 450 -30.87 -4.92 16.21
C ASN A 450 -30.05 -3.91 17.04
N LYS A 451 -30.73 -2.88 17.57
CA LYS A 451 -30.13 -1.74 18.27
C LYS A 451 -29.16 -2.11 19.40
N PHE A 452 -29.37 -3.24 20.07
CA PHE A 452 -28.47 -3.72 21.12
C PHE A 452 -27.02 -3.87 20.63
N PHE A 453 -26.85 -4.36 19.40
CA PHE A 453 -25.53 -4.59 18.79
C PHE A 453 -24.92 -3.34 18.15
N ASN A 454 -25.68 -2.25 18.03
CA ASN A 454 -25.19 -0.98 17.49
C ASN A 454 -24.65 -0.03 18.58
N THR A 455 -24.32 -0.57 19.76
CA THR A 455 -23.68 0.14 20.87
C THR A 455 -22.14 0.09 20.78
N LYS A 456 -21.44 1.01 21.49
CA LYS A 456 -19.96 1.09 21.47
C LYS A 456 -19.26 -0.22 21.83
N ASN A 457 -19.88 -1.06 22.68
CA ASN A 457 -19.27 -2.30 23.19
C ASN A 457 -19.56 -3.53 22.30
N PHE A 458 -20.60 -3.49 21.46
CA PHE A 458 -21.06 -4.65 20.68
C PHE A 458 -21.09 -4.43 19.15
N SER A 459 -20.66 -3.26 18.67
CA SER A 459 -20.63 -2.91 17.24
C SER A 459 -19.52 -3.58 16.42
N THR A 460 -18.64 -4.36 17.06
CA THR A 460 -17.57 -5.07 16.33
C THR A 460 -18.13 -6.27 15.56
N GLN A 461 -17.48 -6.62 14.45
CA GLN A 461 -17.87 -7.79 13.66
C GLN A 461 -17.75 -9.11 14.43
N ALA A 462 -16.79 -9.21 15.36
CA ALA A 462 -16.65 -10.37 16.24
C ALA A 462 -17.85 -10.51 17.18
N SER A 463 -18.33 -9.38 17.73
CA SER A 463 -19.53 -9.34 18.58
C SER A 463 -20.79 -9.76 17.80
N LYS A 464 -20.97 -9.25 16.57
CA LYS A 464 -22.10 -9.64 15.71
C LYS A 464 -22.09 -11.13 15.32
N ALA A 465 -20.92 -11.70 15.01
CA ALA A 465 -20.79 -13.14 14.72
C ALA A 465 -21.05 -14.02 15.96
N THR A 466 -20.60 -13.58 17.13
CA THR A 466 -20.86 -14.26 18.41
C THR A 466 -22.35 -14.26 18.74
N SER A 467 -23.05 -13.16 18.47
CA SER A 467 -24.51 -13.03 18.59
C SER A 467 -25.25 -14.07 17.74
N ASN A 468 -24.89 -14.23 16.46
CA ASN A 468 -25.52 -15.24 15.60
C ASN A 468 -25.29 -16.67 16.13
N SER A 469 -24.08 -16.95 16.62
CA SER A 469 -23.75 -18.24 17.23
C SER A 469 -24.58 -18.51 18.49
N MET A 470 -24.77 -17.49 19.33
CA MET A 470 -25.65 -17.55 20.48
C MET A 470 -27.11 -17.77 20.08
N ALA A 471 -27.58 -17.12 19.01
CA ALA A 471 -28.96 -17.27 18.52
C ALA A 471 -29.27 -18.72 18.10
N ILE A 472 -28.37 -19.33 17.33
CA ILE A 472 -28.48 -20.73 16.92
C ILE A 472 -28.39 -21.64 18.14
N LEU A 473 -27.48 -21.37 19.08
CA LEU A 473 -27.35 -22.15 20.32
C LEU A 473 -28.61 -22.06 21.19
N PHE A 474 -29.22 -20.87 21.31
CA PHE A 474 -30.49 -20.68 22.02
C PHE A 474 -31.60 -21.48 21.36
N ALA A 475 -31.79 -21.32 20.05
CA ALA A 475 -32.82 -22.07 19.30
C ALA A 475 -32.63 -23.59 19.43
N THR A 476 -31.40 -24.06 19.30
CA THR A 476 -31.05 -25.48 19.46
C THR A 476 -31.32 -25.98 20.87
N SER A 477 -30.94 -25.20 21.89
CA SER A 477 -31.15 -25.55 23.30
C SER A 477 -32.63 -25.61 23.64
N MET A 478 -33.43 -24.68 23.12
CA MET A 478 -34.89 -24.67 23.28
C MET A 478 -35.54 -25.89 22.63
N LEU A 479 -35.14 -26.25 21.41
CA LEU A 479 -35.66 -27.43 20.73
C LEU A 479 -35.28 -28.72 21.49
N LYS A 480 -34.03 -28.85 21.94
CA LYS A 480 -33.59 -30.01 22.76
C LYS A 480 -34.26 -30.08 24.13
N ALA A 481 -34.56 -28.94 24.75
CA ALA A 481 -35.20 -28.90 26.05
C ALA A 481 -36.62 -29.48 26.04
N GLN A 482 -37.28 -29.56 24.88
CA GLN A 482 -38.59 -30.19 24.74
C GLN A 482 -38.58 -31.64 25.19
N ASN A 483 -37.51 -32.37 24.90
CA ASN A 483 -37.37 -33.77 25.30
C ASN A 483 -37.05 -33.96 26.78
N LYS A 484 -36.79 -32.86 27.50
CA LYS A 484 -36.67 -32.82 28.96
C LYS A 484 -37.96 -32.34 29.64
N GLY A 485 -39.07 -32.23 28.89
CA GLY A 485 -40.39 -31.89 29.41
C GLY A 485 -40.73 -30.39 29.42
N LEU A 486 -39.87 -29.52 28.88
CA LEU A 486 -40.18 -28.09 28.72
C LEU A 486 -41.09 -27.87 27.51
N ARG A 487 -42.20 -27.14 27.67
CA ARG A 487 -43.08 -26.86 26.53
C ARG A 487 -42.42 -25.82 25.62
N LEU A 488 -42.62 -25.96 24.31
CA LEU A 488 -42.13 -24.97 23.34
C LEU A 488 -42.70 -23.57 23.63
N GLY A 489 -43.94 -23.49 24.10
CA GLY A 489 -44.57 -22.21 24.51
C GLY A 489 -43.79 -21.48 25.61
N ASP A 490 -43.27 -22.20 26.61
CA ASP A 490 -42.47 -21.62 27.69
C ASP A 490 -41.12 -21.10 27.16
N SER A 491 -40.56 -21.83 26.20
CA SER A 491 -39.30 -21.46 25.55
C SER A 491 -39.47 -20.24 24.64
N LEU A 492 -40.62 -20.11 23.95
CA LEU A 492 -40.96 -18.93 23.16
C LEU A 492 -41.21 -17.71 24.04
N LEU A 493 -41.75 -17.90 25.25
CA LEU A 493 -41.89 -16.82 26.24
C LEU A 493 -40.52 -16.27 26.65
N LEU A 494 -39.53 -17.15 26.85
CA LEU A 494 -38.15 -16.74 27.11
C LEU A 494 -37.55 -15.91 25.96
N LEU A 495 -37.74 -16.31 24.70
CA LEU A 495 -37.29 -15.51 23.55
C LEU A 495 -37.95 -14.14 23.52
N LYS A 496 -39.26 -14.09 23.81
CA LYS A 496 -40.00 -12.83 23.89
C LYS A 496 -39.41 -11.92 24.97
N THR A 497 -39.15 -12.44 26.16
CA THR A 497 -38.52 -11.68 27.26
C THR A 497 -37.11 -11.20 26.90
N ILE A 498 -36.31 -12.03 26.22
CA ILE A 498 -34.97 -11.63 25.74
C ILE A 498 -35.09 -10.48 24.72
N ASN A 499 -35.98 -10.61 23.73
CA ASN A 499 -36.22 -9.57 22.73
C ASN A 499 -36.72 -8.27 23.37
N GLU A 500 -37.58 -8.34 24.39
CA GLU A 500 -38.05 -7.18 25.16
C GLU A 500 -36.88 -6.51 25.91
N ILE A 501 -36.07 -7.27 26.67
CA ILE A 501 -34.93 -6.72 27.42
C ILE A 501 -33.93 -6.04 26.48
N MET A 502 -33.58 -6.70 25.38
CA MET A 502 -32.68 -6.10 24.40
C MET A 502 -33.34 -4.92 23.65
N GLY A 503 -34.66 -4.98 23.49
CA GLY A 503 -35.50 -3.88 23.03
C GLY A 503 -35.59 -2.70 24.01
N HIS A 504 -35.27 -2.86 25.29
CA HIS A 504 -35.32 -1.80 26.30
C HIS A 504 -33.94 -1.31 26.76
N SER A 505 -32.87 -2.02 26.41
CA SER A 505 -31.49 -1.74 26.86
C SER A 505 -30.83 -0.44 26.34
N ASN A 506 -31.62 0.54 25.89
CA ASN A 506 -31.19 1.89 25.51
C ASN A 506 -32.28 2.95 25.81
N GLU A 507 -32.80 2.96 27.04
CA GLU A 507 -33.26 4.22 27.67
C GLU A 507 -32.25 4.68 28.73
#